data_AF-A0A9C9N1L4-F1
#
_entry.id   AF-A0A9C9N1L4-F1
#
_cell.length_a   1.000
_cell.length_b   1.000
_cell.length_c   1.000
_cell.angle_alpha   90.00
_cell.angle_beta   90.00
_cell.angle_gamma   90.00
#
_symmetry.space_group_name_H-M   'P 1'
#
loop_
_entity.id
_entity.type
_entity.pdbx_description
1 polymer ?
#
loop_
_entity_poly.entity_id
_entity_poly.type
_entity_poly.pdbx_seq_one_letter_code
_entity_poly.pdbx_strand_id
1 'polypeptide(L)'
;MTFTTLLFDLDDTLYKPGNGIWEQISHRIHQYMQTYCHIPAQHASDVRKTYFRKYGTTMRGLVIHHHIDPAHYLEYVHDFDVSPMVAYDPEIYAMFSKLPHEKHIFTNASRAHAERVLRLLQIQDFFIS
;
A
#
# COMPACT_ATOMS: atom_id res chain seq x y z
N MET A 1 2.57 -3.74 -31.85
CA MET A 1 3.40 -3.33 -30.70
C MET A 1 3.27 -4.43 -29.65
N THR A 2 4.36 -5.04 -29.22
CA THR A 2 4.35 -6.07 -28.16
C THR A 2 4.85 -5.45 -26.87
N PHE A 3 4.09 -5.62 -25.79
CA PHE A 3 4.53 -5.24 -24.46
C PHE A 3 5.45 -6.34 -23.92
N THR A 4 6.54 -5.96 -23.25
CA THR A 4 7.50 -6.91 -22.64
C THR A 4 7.39 -6.94 -21.12
N THR A 5 6.87 -5.85 -20.55
CA THR A 5 6.91 -5.57 -19.11
C THR A 5 5.52 -5.16 -18.66
N LEU A 6 5.10 -5.69 -17.51
CA LEU A 6 3.85 -5.36 -16.84
C LEU A 6 4.16 -4.76 -15.47
N LEU A 7 3.54 -3.62 -15.19
CA LEU A 7 3.55 -3.00 -13.86
C LEU A 7 2.24 -3.34 -13.18
N PHE A 8 2.33 -3.87 -11.96
CA PHE A 8 1.18 -4.22 -11.14
C PHE A 8 1.13 -3.30 -9.92
N ASP A 9 0.00 -2.62 -9.76
CA ASP A 9 -0.34 -2.09 -8.44
C ASP A 9 -0.58 -3.25 -7.46
N LEU A 10 -0.48 -3.00 -6.16
CA LEU A 10 -0.57 -4.00 -5.11
C LEU A 10 -1.94 -3.97 -4.43
N ASP A 11 -2.19 -2.92 -3.66
CA ASP A 11 -3.34 -2.82 -2.76
C ASP A 11 -4.63 -2.64 -3.56
N ASP A 12 -5.67 -3.40 -3.22
CA ASP A 12 -6.95 -3.49 -3.98
C ASP A 12 -6.81 -3.94 -5.46
N THR A 13 -5.63 -4.40 -5.87
CA THR A 13 -5.35 -4.92 -7.22
C THR A 13 -5.00 -6.41 -7.20
N LEU A 14 -3.99 -6.81 -6.41
CA LEU A 14 -3.55 -8.21 -6.32
C LEU A 14 -4.37 -9.03 -5.30
N TYR A 15 -5.24 -8.37 -4.55
CA TYR A 15 -6.22 -8.98 -3.68
C TYR A 15 -7.50 -8.15 -3.72
N LYS A 16 -8.63 -8.76 -3.32
CA LYS A 16 -9.94 -8.10 -3.41
C LYS A 16 -10.04 -6.93 -2.42
N PRO A 17 -10.68 -5.81 -2.83
CA PRO A 17 -10.97 -4.72 -1.91
C PRO A 17 -11.93 -5.18 -0.80
N GLY A 18 -11.91 -4.45 0.32
CA GLY A 18 -12.80 -4.72 1.47
C GLY A 18 -12.36 -5.88 2.37
N ASN A 19 -11.08 -6.25 2.32
CA ASN A 19 -10.50 -7.32 3.16
C ASN A 19 -10.01 -6.84 4.53
N GLY A 20 -10.17 -5.57 4.90
CA GLY A 20 -9.72 -5.02 6.18
C GLY A 20 -8.40 -4.23 6.12
N ILE A 21 -7.61 -4.37 5.06
CA ILE A 21 -6.27 -3.73 4.98
C ILE A 21 -6.40 -2.21 4.98
N TRP A 22 -7.29 -1.66 4.17
CA TRP A 22 -7.47 -0.21 4.09
C TRP A 22 -8.01 0.40 5.37
N GLU A 23 -8.87 -0.33 6.10
CA GLU A 23 -9.34 0.09 7.43
C GLU A 23 -8.16 0.21 8.41
N GLN A 24 -7.26 -0.77 8.42
CA GLN A 24 -6.06 -0.72 9.26
C GLN A 24 -5.10 0.40 8.85
N ILE A 25 -4.77 0.51 7.56
CA ILE A 25 -3.92 1.60 7.04
C ILE A 25 -4.54 2.95 7.40
N SER A 26 -5.85 3.12 7.18
CA SER A 26 -6.59 4.35 7.50
C SER A 26 -6.52 4.70 8.99
N HIS A 27 -6.66 3.71 9.87
CA HIS A 27 -6.52 3.90 11.31
C HIS A 27 -5.10 4.38 11.66
N ARG A 28 -4.07 3.71 11.13
CA ARG A 28 -2.67 4.05 11.38
C ARG A 28 -2.26 5.40 10.81
N ILE A 29 -2.80 5.81 9.66
CA ILE A 29 -2.61 7.17 9.12
C ILE A 29 -3.13 8.21 10.13
N HIS A 30 -4.33 8.02 10.68
CA HIS A 30 -4.87 8.95 11.68
C HIS A 30 -4.04 8.98 12.97
N GLN A 31 -3.54 7.82 13.41
CA GLN A 31 -2.62 7.74 14.56
C GLN A 31 -1.33 8.50 14.26
N TYR A 32 -0.71 8.29 13.09
CA TYR A 32 0.50 8.98 12.69
C TYR A 32 0.32 10.50 12.67
N MET A 33 -0.79 10.98 12.11
CA MET A 33 -1.14 12.40 12.06
C MET A 33 -1.26 13.01 13.47
N GLN A 34 -1.80 12.28 14.43
CA GLN A 34 -1.90 12.76 15.81
C GLN A 34 -0.56 12.72 16.55
N THR A 35 0.15 11.59 16.46
CA THR A 35 1.37 11.34 17.23
C THR A 35 2.57 12.12 16.71
N TYR A 36 2.80 12.12 15.39
CA TYR A 36 4.02 12.69 14.80
C TYR A 36 3.79 14.06 14.15
N CYS A 37 2.57 14.36 13.72
CA CYS A 37 2.25 15.65 13.09
C CYS A 37 1.51 16.61 14.04
N HIS A 38 1.18 16.15 15.26
CA HIS A 38 0.42 16.88 16.27
C HIS A 38 -0.92 17.46 15.76
N ILE A 39 -1.52 16.79 14.78
CA ILE A 39 -2.83 17.18 14.24
C ILE A 39 -3.91 16.64 15.18
N PRO A 40 -4.79 17.47 15.75
CA PRO A 40 -5.85 16.98 16.62
C PRO A 40 -6.78 15.99 15.90
N ALA A 41 -7.23 14.95 16.61
CA ALA A 41 -8.06 13.87 16.06
C ALA A 41 -9.28 14.39 15.27
N GLN A 42 -9.95 15.41 15.81
CA GLN A 42 -11.11 16.06 15.19
C GLN A 42 -10.83 16.71 13.82
N HIS A 43 -9.57 17.08 13.54
CA HIS A 43 -9.16 17.70 12.28
C HIS A 43 -8.48 16.73 11.31
N ALA A 44 -8.08 15.54 11.79
CA ALA A 44 -7.27 14.62 11.01
C ALA A 44 -7.96 14.20 9.69
N SER A 45 -9.27 13.91 9.74
CA SER A 45 -10.07 13.56 8.55
C SER A 45 -10.09 14.67 7.50
N ASP A 46 -10.25 15.93 7.91
CA ASP A 46 -10.36 17.06 6.99
C ASP A 46 -9.01 17.44 6.39
N VAL A 47 -7.95 17.40 7.21
CA VAL A 47 -6.57 17.58 6.72
C VAL A 47 -6.22 16.48 5.72
N ARG A 48 -6.55 15.22 6.04
CA ARG A 48 -6.32 14.08 5.15
C ARG A 48 -7.00 14.26 3.79
N LYS A 49 -8.29 14.62 3.78
CA LYS A 49 -9.06 14.90 2.56
C LYS A 49 -8.49 16.09 1.78
N THR A 50 -8.03 17.12 2.46
CA THR A 50 -7.43 18.31 1.84
C THR A 50 -6.11 17.95 1.17
N TYR A 51 -5.24 17.21 1.86
CA TYR A 51 -3.96 16.80 1.32
C TYR A 51 -4.10 15.82 0.16
N PHE A 52 -5.02 14.86 0.26
CA PHE A 52 -5.31 13.97 -0.85
C PHE A 52 -5.77 14.73 -2.09
N ARG A 53 -6.74 15.65 -1.96
CA ARG A 53 -7.23 16.46 -3.08
C ARG A 53 -6.17 17.36 -3.71
N LYS A 54 -5.28 17.93 -2.89
CA LYS A 54 -4.29 18.91 -3.36
C LYS A 54 -2.99 18.27 -3.87
N TYR A 55 -2.59 17.12 -3.32
CA TYR A 55 -1.27 16.52 -3.57
C TYR A 55 -1.33 15.08 -4.09
N GLY A 56 -2.52 14.50 -4.26
CA GLY A 56 -2.72 13.12 -4.71
C GLY A 56 -2.56 12.07 -3.61
N THR A 57 -1.79 12.35 -2.55
CA THR A 57 -1.69 11.47 -1.37
C THR A 57 -1.65 12.29 -0.07
N THR A 58 -2.13 11.69 1.02
CA THR A 58 -1.99 12.27 2.36
C THR A 58 -0.53 12.43 2.74
N MET A 59 0.30 11.42 2.47
CA MET A 59 1.73 11.42 2.74
C MET A 59 2.42 12.65 2.14
N ARG A 60 2.16 12.95 0.85
CA ARG A 60 2.79 14.09 0.20
C ARG A 60 2.44 15.41 0.87
N GLY A 61 1.19 15.58 1.32
CA GLY A 61 0.81 16.74 2.11
C GLY A 61 1.53 16.79 3.45
N LEU A 62 1.64 15.67 4.17
CA LEU A 62 2.37 15.63 5.42
C LEU A 62 3.86 15.94 5.26
N VAL A 63 4.51 15.46 4.19
CA VAL A 63 5.91 15.81 3.88
C VAL A 63 6.08 17.32 3.67
N ILE A 64 5.16 17.95 2.92
CA ILE A 64 5.25 19.38 2.60
C ILE A 64 4.97 20.26 3.82
N HIS A 65 3.95 19.94 4.63
CA HIS A 65 3.44 20.82 5.70
C HIS A 65 3.94 20.46 7.10
N HIS A 66 4.37 19.22 7.31
CA HIS A 66 4.79 18.71 8.61
C HIS A 66 6.21 18.14 8.58
N HIS A 67 6.91 18.18 7.44
CA HIS A 67 8.32 17.79 7.29
C HIS A 67 8.63 16.37 7.78
N ILE A 68 7.66 15.46 7.63
CA ILE A 68 7.84 14.06 8.03
C ILE A 68 8.79 13.34 7.07
N ASP A 69 9.48 12.32 7.58
CA ASP A 69 10.20 11.37 6.73
C ASP A 69 9.19 10.42 6.05
N PRO A 70 9.11 10.40 4.70
CA PRO A 70 8.22 9.50 3.99
C PRO A 70 8.55 8.01 4.22
N ALA A 71 9.82 7.64 4.43
CA ALA A 71 10.19 6.26 4.68
C ALA A 71 9.62 5.78 6.03
N HIS A 72 9.87 6.54 7.10
CA HIS A 72 9.28 6.29 8.42
C HIS A 72 7.75 6.26 8.38
N TYR A 73 7.10 7.17 7.63
CA TYR A 73 5.64 7.13 7.46
C TYR A 73 5.17 5.83 6.83
N LEU A 74 5.78 5.41 5.71
CA LEU A 74 5.39 4.20 5.00
C LEU A 74 5.64 2.94 5.82
N GLU A 75 6.74 2.87 6.56
CA GLU A 75 6.98 1.78 7.51
C GLU A 75 5.89 1.77 8.58
N TYR A 76 5.63 2.91 9.22
CA TYR A 76 4.64 3.01 10.27
C TYR A 76 3.25 2.62 9.77
N VAL A 77 2.73 3.20 8.69
CA VAL A 77 1.33 2.96 8.28
C VAL A 77 1.08 1.54 7.76
N HIS A 78 2.13 0.82 7.36
CA HIS A 78 2.03 -0.58 6.94
C HIS A 78 2.51 -1.58 8.00
N ASP A 79 2.97 -1.14 9.16
CA ASP A 79 3.46 -2.04 10.23
C ASP A 79 2.30 -2.64 11.05
N PHE A 80 1.63 -3.63 10.46
CA PHE A 80 0.62 -4.46 11.11
C PHE A 80 0.55 -5.84 10.46
N ASP A 81 -0.06 -6.80 11.17
CA ASP A 81 -0.24 -8.15 10.66
C ASP A 81 -1.37 -8.19 9.61
N VAL A 82 -0.98 -8.44 8.36
CA VAL A 82 -1.86 -8.56 7.19
C VAL A 82 -2.32 -10.00 6.95
N SER A 83 -1.74 -10.99 7.64
CA SER A 83 -2.04 -12.41 7.42
C SER A 83 -3.51 -12.83 7.60
N PRO A 84 -4.33 -12.17 8.47
CA PRO A 84 -5.76 -12.50 8.56
C PRO A 84 -6.60 -11.99 7.38
N MET A 85 -6.05 -11.10 6.54
CA MET A 85 -6.77 -10.34 5.51
C MET A 85 -6.42 -10.78 4.09
N VAL A 86 -5.30 -11.48 3.92
CA VAL A 86 -4.79 -11.93 2.62
C VAL A 86 -4.41 -13.39 2.72
N ALA A 87 -4.95 -14.18 1.81
CA ALA A 87 -4.69 -15.61 1.71
C ALA A 87 -4.40 -15.99 0.27
N TYR A 88 -3.75 -17.13 0.09
CA TYR A 88 -3.49 -17.74 -1.20
C TYR A 88 -4.78 -17.86 -2.04
N ASP A 89 -4.68 -17.48 -3.31
CA ASP A 89 -5.72 -17.65 -4.32
C ASP A 89 -5.17 -18.47 -5.50
N PRO A 90 -5.63 -19.71 -5.71
CA PRO A 90 -5.14 -20.58 -6.78
C PRO A 90 -5.45 -20.04 -8.18
N GLU A 91 -6.51 -19.26 -8.35
CA GLU A 91 -6.86 -18.67 -9.65
C GLU A 91 -5.88 -17.55 -10.01
N ILE A 92 -5.52 -16.72 -9.03
CA ILE A 92 -4.50 -15.67 -9.19
C ILE A 92 -3.14 -16.29 -9.52
N TYR A 93 -2.73 -17.33 -8.78
CA TYR A 93 -1.47 -18.03 -9.05
C TYR A 93 -1.43 -18.58 -10.48
N ALA A 94 -2.49 -19.28 -10.90
CA ALA A 94 -2.59 -19.86 -12.24
C ALA A 94 -2.67 -18.81 -13.36
N MET A 95 -3.17 -17.61 -13.07
CA MET A 95 -3.12 -16.48 -14.00
C MET A 95 -1.67 -16.00 -14.17
N PHE A 96 -0.96 -15.75 -13.07
CA PHE A 96 0.42 -15.25 -13.13
C PHE A 96 1.37 -16.22 -13.82
N SER A 97 1.18 -17.53 -13.66
CA SER A 97 1.99 -18.56 -14.34
C SER A 97 1.82 -18.57 -15.87
N LYS A 98 0.74 -18.00 -16.39
CA LYS A 98 0.45 -17.92 -17.84
C LYS A 98 0.96 -16.64 -18.48
N LEU A 99 1.37 -15.64 -17.69
CA LEU A 99 1.86 -14.37 -18.19
C LEU A 99 3.37 -14.46 -18.45
N PRO A 100 3.84 -14.45 -19.71
CA PRO A 100 5.26 -14.59 -20.04
C PRO A 100 6.07 -13.31 -19.82
N HIS A 101 5.38 -12.20 -19.55
CA HIS A 101 5.99 -10.88 -19.37
C HIS A 101 6.80 -10.81 -18.08
N GLU A 102 7.81 -9.94 -18.12
CA GLU A 102 8.45 -9.42 -16.92
C GLU A 102 7.44 -8.64 -16.08
N LYS A 103 7.46 -8.81 -14.76
CA LYS A 103 6.46 -8.25 -13.85
C LYS A 103 7.15 -7.50 -12.72
N HIS A 104 6.68 -6.29 -12.47
CA HIS A 104 7.17 -5.44 -11.38
C HIS A 104 6.00 -4.99 -10.52
N ILE A 105 6.23 -4.91 -9.22
CA ILE A 105 5.32 -4.20 -8.33
C ILE A 105 5.58 -2.70 -8.43
N PHE A 106 4.52 -1.95 -8.67
CA PHE A 106 4.51 -0.50 -8.71
C PHE A 106 3.42 0.01 -7.78
N THR A 107 3.79 0.18 -6.51
CA THR A 107 2.88 0.53 -5.42
C THR A 107 3.38 1.76 -4.63
N ASN A 108 2.46 2.44 -3.96
CA ASN A 108 2.77 3.45 -2.95
C ASN A 108 3.08 2.84 -1.56
N ALA A 109 2.94 1.53 -1.39
CA ALA A 109 3.22 0.85 -0.14
C ALA A 109 4.71 0.74 0.19
N SER A 110 5.03 0.43 1.44
CA SER A 110 6.40 0.09 1.82
C SER A 110 6.84 -1.24 1.16
N ARG A 111 8.14 -1.39 0.89
CA ARG A 111 8.69 -2.65 0.36
C ARG A 111 8.35 -3.84 1.26
N ALA A 112 8.50 -3.68 2.58
CA ALA A 112 8.21 -4.73 3.54
C ALA A 112 6.74 -5.20 3.48
N HIS A 113 5.79 -4.28 3.28
CA HIS A 113 4.38 -4.61 3.08
C HIS A 113 4.15 -5.39 1.79
N ALA A 114 4.69 -4.89 0.67
CA ALA A 114 4.58 -5.55 -0.62
C ALA A 114 5.09 -6.99 -0.55
N GLU A 115 6.27 -7.20 0.02
CA GLU A 115 6.84 -8.54 0.19
C GLU A 115 5.98 -9.45 1.08
N ARG A 116 5.41 -8.93 2.19
CA ARG A 116 4.50 -9.72 3.04
C ARG A 116 3.25 -10.15 2.27
N VAL A 117 2.61 -9.23 1.55
CA VAL A 117 1.41 -9.52 0.75
C VAL A 117 1.71 -10.54 -0.36
N LEU A 118 2.81 -10.35 -1.11
CA LEU A 118 3.19 -11.28 -2.17
C LEU A 118 3.47 -12.70 -1.65
N ARG A 119 4.12 -12.82 -0.47
CA ARG A 119 4.36 -14.12 0.18
C ARG A 119 3.06 -14.79 0.62
N LEU A 120 2.12 -14.03 1.18
CA LEU A 120 0.81 -14.57 1.59
C LEU A 120 -0.02 -15.05 0.40
N LEU A 121 0.05 -14.33 -0.72
CA LEU A 121 -0.56 -14.70 -2.00
C LEU A 121 0.19 -15.84 -2.72
N GLN A 122 1.42 -16.16 -2.29
CA GLN A 122 2.34 -17.12 -2.91
C GLN A 122 2.70 -16.77 -4.37
N ILE A 123 2.79 -15.48 -4.69
CA ILE A 123 3.10 -15.00 -6.05
C ILE A 123 4.40 -14.21 -6.12
N GLN A 124 5.20 -14.17 -5.05
CA GLN A 124 6.45 -13.40 -5.00
C GLN A 124 7.43 -13.82 -6.09
N ASP A 125 7.46 -15.10 -6.45
CA ASP A 125 8.42 -15.64 -7.44
C ASP A 125 8.08 -15.23 -8.88
N PHE A 126 6.90 -14.62 -9.12
CA PHE A 126 6.53 -14.09 -10.43
C PHE A 126 7.03 -12.66 -10.69
N PHE A 127 7.53 -11.96 -9.67
CA PHE A 127 7.95 -10.57 -9.74
C PHE A 127 9.48 -10.43 -9.64
N ILE A 128 10.02 -9.44 -10.36
CA ILE A 128 11.43 -9.07 -10.26
C ILE A 128 11.61 -8.09 -9.09
N SER A 129 12.71 -8.24 -8.35
CA SER A 129 13.02 -7.54 -7.09
C SER A 129 13.65 -6.15 -7.23
#